data_AF-A0A975IDH6-F1
#
_entry.id   AF-A0A975IDH6-F1
#
_cell.length_a   1.000
_cell.length_b   1.000
_cell.length_c   1.000
_cell.angle_alpha   90.00
_cell.angle_beta   90.00
_cell.angle_gamma   90.00
#
_symmetry.space_group_name_H-M   'P 1'
#
loop_
_entity.id
_entity.type
_entity.pdbx_description
1 polymer ?
#
loop_
_entity_poly.entity_id
_entity_poly.type
_entity_poly.pdbx_seq_one_letter_code
_entity_poly.pdbx_strand_id
1 'polypeptide(L)'
;MKNLIICIVFFAGGSVFLAAGFYFLSERYLKSICENITDPDKKASRRFLGISAGRFSIFVGTLTVICGFLFVIIPEVKYFIALIYMIVLTAAFFILINIFKTGIK
;
A
#
# COMPACT_ATOMS: atom_id res chain seq x y z
N MET A 1 13.32 7.70 -23.95
CA MET A 1 11.94 7.16 -23.91
C MET A 1 11.73 6.09 -22.83
N LYS A 2 12.51 4.99 -22.78
CA LYS A 2 12.29 3.90 -21.79
C LYS A 2 12.26 4.36 -20.32
N ASN A 3 13.19 5.22 -19.90
CA ASN A 3 13.21 5.73 -18.51
C ASN A 3 11.98 6.60 -18.18
N LEU A 4 11.47 7.35 -19.15
CA LEU A 4 10.30 8.23 -18.96
C LEU A 4 9.02 7.41 -18.75
N ILE A 5 8.88 6.31 -19.49
CA ILE A 5 7.77 5.35 -19.30
C ILE A 5 7.82 4.72 -17.91
N ILE A 6 9.02 4.31 -17.45
CA ILE A 6 9.19 3.75 -16.10
C ILE A 6 8.76 4.77 -15.04
N CYS A 7 9.18 6.02 -15.14
CA CYS A 7 8.76 7.05 -14.20
C CYS A 7 7.24 7.24 -14.18
N ILE A 8 6.60 7.31 -15.36
CA ILE A 8 5.13 7.44 -15.46
C ILE A 8 4.44 6.26 -14.75
N VAL A 9 4.92 5.04 -14.93
CA VAL A 9 4.34 3.85 -14.27
C VAL A 9 4.49 3.94 -12.76
N PHE A 10 5.63 4.39 -12.23
CA PHE A 10 5.82 4.56 -10.79
C PHE A 10 4.92 5.65 -10.22
N PHE A 11 4.80 6.80 -10.89
CA PHE A 11 3.90 7.87 -10.42
C PHE A 11 2.43 7.49 -10.51
N ALA A 12 2.00 6.89 -11.63
CA ALA A 12 0.61 6.45 -11.80
C ALA A 12 0.27 5.33 -10.80
N GLY A 13 1.11 4.31 -10.70
CA GLY A 13 0.93 3.20 -9.75
C GLY A 13 0.93 3.69 -8.31
N GLY A 14 1.90 4.53 -7.93
CA GLY A 14 1.96 5.13 -6.59
C GLY A 14 0.73 5.96 -6.25
N SER A 15 0.22 6.73 -7.20
CA SER A 15 -1.01 7.53 -7.03
C SER A 15 -2.24 6.66 -6.82
N VAL A 16 -2.36 5.54 -7.55
CA VAL A 16 -3.46 4.58 -7.36
C VAL A 16 -3.41 3.95 -5.97
N PHE A 17 -2.23 3.55 -5.50
CA PHE A 17 -2.07 3.00 -4.15
C PHE A 17 -2.38 4.05 -3.06
N LEU A 18 -1.99 5.30 -3.24
CA LEU A 18 -2.35 6.38 -2.33
C LEU A 18 -3.88 6.59 -2.31
N ALA A 19 -4.52 6.69 -3.47
CA ALA A 19 -5.97 6.85 -3.57
C ALA A 19 -6.73 5.69 -2.91
N ALA A 20 -6.31 4.45 -3.18
CA ALA A 20 -6.87 3.26 -2.53
C ALA A 20 -6.66 3.30 -1.01
N GLY A 21 -5.48 3.73 -0.55
CA GLY A 21 -5.17 3.85 0.87
C GLY A 21 -6.04 4.87 1.59
N PHE A 22 -6.22 6.06 1.01
CA PHE A 22 -7.13 7.08 1.54
C PHE A 22 -8.58 6.60 1.50
N TYR A 23 -9.00 5.88 0.44
CA TYR A 23 -10.33 5.29 0.37
C TYR A 23 -10.56 4.25 1.47
N PHE A 24 -9.61 3.34 1.71
CA PHE A 24 -9.71 2.33 2.76
C PHE A 24 -9.68 2.91 4.18
N LEU A 25 -9.02 4.06 4.37
CA LEU A 25 -9.05 4.79 5.65
C LEU A 25 -10.28 5.68 5.81
N SER A 26 -11.09 5.87 4.76
CA SER A 26 -12.29 6.69 4.85
C SER A 26 -13.28 6.09 5.83
N GLU A 27 -13.95 6.95 6.62
CA GLU A 27 -14.98 6.48 7.54
C GLU A 27 -16.10 5.72 6.82
N ARG A 28 -16.41 6.13 5.59
CA ARG A 28 -17.44 5.48 4.77
C ARG A 28 -17.09 4.03 4.50
N TYR A 29 -15.86 3.76 4.07
CA TYR A 29 -15.38 2.40 3.82
C TYR A 29 -15.32 1.60 5.13
N LEU A 30 -14.71 2.15 6.19
CA LEU A 30 -14.58 1.47 7.47
C LEU A 30 -15.93 1.15 8.13
N LYS A 31 -16.94 2.01 7.95
CA LYS A 31 -18.33 1.73 8.39
C LYS A 31 -18.94 0.63 7.53
N SER A 32 -18.81 0.71 6.20
CA SER A 32 -19.38 -0.28 5.26
C SER A 32 -18.85 -1.70 5.50
N ILE A 33 -17.54 -1.88 5.72
CA ILE A 33 -16.96 -3.21 6.00
C ILE A 33 -17.37 -3.79 7.37
N CYS A 34 -18.00 -2.98 8.23
CA CYS A 34 -18.43 -3.35 9.57
C CYS A 34 -19.97 -3.35 9.74
N GLU A 35 -20.73 -2.98 8.71
CA GLU A 35 -22.15 -2.64 8.81
C GLU A 35 -23.02 -3.85 9.21
N ASN A 36 -22.68 -5.03 8.70
CA ASN A 36 -23.43 -6.27 8.93
C ASN A 36 -22.82 -7.16 10.03
N ILE A 37 -21.94 -6.62 10.87
CA ILE A 37 -21.25 -7.40 11.92
C ILE A 37 -21.80 -7.01 13.29
N THR A 38 -22.57 -7.92 13.88
CA THR A 38 -23.17 -7.76 15.22
C THR A 38 -22.19 -8.09 16.34
N ASP A 39 -21.28 -9.03 16.09
CA ASP A 39 -20.25 -9.46 17.03
C ASP A 39 -19.18 -8.35 17.20
N PRO A 40 -19.00 -7.79 18.41
CA PRO A 40 -18.10 -6.67 18.64
C PRO A 40 -16.63 -7.02 18.36
N ASP A 41 -16.21 -8.25 18.62
CA ASP A 41 -14.81 -8.68 18.45
C ASP A 41 -14.49 -8.84 16.95
N LYS A 42 -15.42 -9.46 16.20
CA LYS A 42 -15.29 -9.57 14.74
C LYS A 42 -15.35 -8.20 14.07
N LYS A 43 -16.16 -7.29 14.59
CA LYS A 43 -16.28 -5.91 14.07
C LYS A 43 -14.98 -5.14 14.30
N ALA A 44 -14.41 -5.24 15.50
CA ALA A 44 -13.12 -4.64 15.83
C ALA A 44 -12.00 -5.20 14.93
N SER A 45 -11.96 -6.52 14.74
CA SER A 45 -10.98 -7.15 13.85
C SER A 45 -11.12 -6.70 12.39
N ARG A 46 -12.33 -6.69 11.83
CA ARG A 46 -12.55 -6.24 10.43
C ARG A 46 -12.18 -4.77 10.24
N ARG A 47 -12.49 -3.92 11.20
CA ARG A 47 -12.05 -2.52 11.20
C ARG A 47 -10.53 -2.42 11.25
N PHE A 48 -9.87 -3.21 12.11
CA PHE A 48 -8.41 -3.25 12.21
C PHE A 48 -7.75 -3.70 10.90
N LEU A 49 -8.29 -4.72 10.24
CA LEU A 49 -7.83 -5.18 8.93
C LEU A 49 -8.00 -4.09 7.85
N GLY A 50 -9.13 -3.39 7.84
CA GLY A 50 -9.37 -2.26 6.94
C GLY A 50 -8.39 -1.11 7.13
N ILE A 51 -8.14 -0.72 8.39
CA ILE A 51 -7.15 0.31 8.74
C ILE A 51 -5.74 -0.14 8.33
N SER A 52 -5.38 -1.39 8.60
CA SER A 52 -4.08 -1.96 8.26
C SER A 52 -3.85 -1.99 6.74
N ALA A 53 -4.86 -2.40 5.97
CA ALA A 53 -4.82 -2.37 4.51
C ALA A 53 -4.69 -0.95 3.97
N GLY A 54 -5.42 0.02 4.54
CA GLY A 54 -5.32 1.42 4.17
C GLY A 54 -3.92 2.00 4.43
N ARG A 55 -3.37 1.78 5.62
CA ARG A 55 -1.99 2.21 5.97
C ARG A 55 -0.95 1.55 5.09
N PHE A 56 -1.09 0.25 4.82
CA PHE A 56 -0.21 -0.48 3.92
C PHE A 56 -0.23 0.11 2.50
N SER A 57 -1.42 0.39 1.96
CA SER A 57 -1.57 0.98 0.64
C SER A 57 -0.95 2.38 0.56
N ILE A 58 -1.10 3.22 1.59
CA ILE A 58 -0.43 4.53 1.65
C ILE A 58 1.09 4.38 1.69
N PHE A 59 1.60 3.43 2.49
CA PHE A 59 3.04 3.18 2.59
C PHE A 59 3.61 2.76 1.24
N VAL A 60 3.02 1.77 0.59
CA VAL A 60 3.45 1.29 -0.74
C VAL A 60 3.32 2.41 -1.78
N GLY A 61 2.22 3.16 -1.76
CA GLY A 61 2.01 4.27 -2.68
C GLY A 61 3.08 5.35 -2.55
N THR A 62 3.34 5.79 -1.31
CA THR A 62 4.37 6.79 -0.99
C THR A 62 5.76 6.31 -1.42
N LEU A 63 6.12 5.07 -1.06
CA LEU A 63 7.39 4.48 -1.44
C LEU A 63 7.56 4.43 -2.97
N THR A 64 6.50 4.05 -3.69
CA THR A 64 6.50 3.97 -5.16
C THR A 64 6.71 5.35 -5.78
N VAL A 65 6.03 6.39 -5.27
CA VAL A 65 6.23 7.78 -5.73
C VAL A 65 7.65 8.26 -5.47
N ILE A 66 8.20 8.00 -4.27
CA ILE A 66 9.58 8.36 -3.90
C ILE A 66 10.57 7.68 -4.84
N CYS A 67 10.42 6.38 -5.12
CA CYS A 67 11.28 5.67 -6.06
C CYS A 67 11.19 6.24 -7.48
N GLY A 68 9.99 6.60 -7.94
CA GLY A 68 9.78 7.28 -9.23
C GLY A 68 10.52 8.61 -9.31
N PHE A 69 10.52 9.39 -8.21
CA PHE A 69 11.26 10.65 -8.12
C PHE A 69 12.78 10.43 -8.12
N LEU A 70 13.27 9.44 -7.36
CA LEU A 70 14.70 9.10 -7.32
C LEU A 70 15.23 8.63 -8.67
N PHE A 71 14.41 7.95 -9.49
CA PHE A 71 14.80 7.57 -10.86
C PHE A 71 15.03 8.78 -11.78
N VAL A 72 14.37 9.91 -11.51
CA VAL A 72 14.56 11.15 -12.26
C VAL A 72 15.83 11.88 -11.79
N ILE A 73 16.08 11.93 -10.48
CA ILE A 73 17.23 12.66 -9.91
C ILE A 73 18.54 11.91 -10.13
N ILE A 74 18.58 10.60 -9.85
CA ILE A 74 19.81 9.79 -9.87
C ILE A 74 19.59 8.55 -10.74
N PRO A 75 19.50 8.72 -12.08
CA PRO A 75 19.20 7.61 -12.99
C PRO A 75 20.28 6.53 -13.04
N GLU A 76 21.52 6.85 -12.64
CA GLU A 76 22.66 5.92 -12.62
C GLU A 76 22.45 4.75 -11.66
N VAL A 77 21.76 4.98 -10.54
CA VAL A 77 21.53 3.97 -9.49
C VAL A 77 20.11 3.38 -9.55
N LYS A 78 19.38 3.58 -10.66
CA LYS A 78 17.98 3.15 -10.82
C LYS A 78 17.76 1.66 -10.55
N TYR A 79 18.69 0.80 -10.96
CA TYR A 79 18.57 -0.65 -10.75
C TYR A 79 18.74 -1.03 -9.26
N PHE A 80 19.60 -0.32 -8.54
CA PHE A 80 19.79 -0.52 -7.11
C PHE A 80 18.56 -0.04 -6.31
N ILE A 81 18.02 1.13 -6.67
CA ILE A 81 16.75 1.62 -6.08
C ILE A 81 15.61 0.65 -6.38
N ALA A 82 15.51 0.12 -7.61
CA ALA A 82 14.50 -0.89 -7.97
C ALA A 82 14.64 -2.17 -7.14
N LEU A 83 15.87 -2.63 -6.91
CA LEU A 83 16.13 -3.80 -6.08
C LEU A 83 15.67 -3.57 -4.63
N ILE A 84 16.04 -2.43 -4.03
CA ILE A 84 15.59 -2.06 -2.68
C ILE A 84 14.07 -1.99 -2.62
N TYR A 85 13.45 -1.34 -3.61
CA TYR A 85 11.99 -1.24 -3.73
C TYR A 85 11.35 -2.63 -3.71
N MET A 86 11.85 -3.58 -4.51
CA MET A 86 11.32 -4.95 -4.55
C MET A 86 11.50 -5.70 -3.23
N ILE A 87 12.63 -5.53 -2.55
CA ILE A 87 12.86 -6.14 -1.22
C ILE A 87 11.86 -5.59 -0.21
N VAL A 88 11.71 -4.27 -0.14
CA VAL A 88 10.78 -3.61 0.78
C VAL A 88 9.34 -4.00 0.47
N LEU A 89 8.95 -4.04 -0.81
CA LEU A 89 7.63 -4.47 -1.25
C LEU A 89 7.33 -5.91 -0.82
N THR A 90 8.29 -6.81 -0.98
CA THR A 90 8.17 -8.22 -0.60
C THR A 90 8.01 -8.36 0.91
N ALA A 91 8.84 -7.67 1.70
CA ALA A 91 8.75 -7.66 3.15
C ALA A 91 7.41 -7.10 3.63
N ALA A 92 6.98 -5.98 3.05
CA ALA A 92 5.70 -5.37 3.38
C ALA A 92 4.52 -6.31 3.06
N PHE A 93 4.55 -6.98 1.91
CA PHE A 93 3.54 -7.95 1.53
C PHE A 93 3.48 -9.14 2.49
N PHE A 94 4.62 -9.64 2.94
CA PHE A 94 4.69 -10.70 3.94
C PHE A 94 4.10 -10.26 5.29
N ILE A 95 4.37 -9.04 5.73
CA ILE A 95 3.77 -8.46 6.94
C ILE A 95 2.25 -8.40 6.79
N LEU A 96 1.77 -7.92 5.64
CA LEU A 96 0.33 -7.84 5.37
C LEU A 96 -0.34 -9.22 5.47
N ILE A 97 0.22 -10.24 4.80
CA ILE A 97 -0.32 -11.61 4.87
C ILE A 97 -0.42 -12.10 6.33
N ASN A 98 0.61 -11.86 7.14
CA ASN A 98 0.60 -12.27 8.54
C ASN A 98 -0.45 -11.53 9.36
N ILE A 99 -0.65 -10.23 9.11
CA ILE A 99 -1.73 -9.44 9.73
C ILE A 99 -3.10 -10.04 9.38
N PHE A 100 -3.35 -10.33 8.10
CA PHE A 100 -4.61 -10.93 7.66
C PHE A 100 -4.82 -12.34 8.23
N LYS A 101 -3.77 -13.16 8.28
CA LYS A 101 -3.83 -14.50 8.88
C LYS A 101 -4.16 -14.46 10.38
N THR A 102 -3.69 -13.44 11.08
CA THR A 102 -3.90 -13.30 12.53
C THR A 102 -5.25 -12.67 12.85
N GLY A 103 -5.71 -11.69 12.07
CA GLY A 103 -6.99 -11.02 12.30
C GLY A 103 -8.23 -11.85 11.91
N ILE A 104 -8.10 -12.95 11.19
CA ILE A 104 -9.24 -13.83 10.85
C ILE A 104 -9.54 -14.87 11.94
N LYS A 105 -8.65 -15.03 12.94
CA LYS A 105 -8.88 -15.88 14.12
C LYS A 105 -9.82 -15.23 15.11
#